data_AF-A0A357JC24-F1
#
_entry.id   AF-A0A357JC24-F1
#
_cell.length_a   1.000
_cell.length_b   1.000
_cell.length_c   1.000
_cell.angle_alpha   90.00
_cell.angle_beta   90.00
_cell.angle_gamma   90.00
#
_symmetry.space_group_name_H-M   'P 1'
#
loop_
_entity.id
_entity.type
_entity.pdbx_description
1 polymer ?
#
loop_
_entity_poly.entity_id
_entity_poly.type
_entity_poly.pdbx_seq_one_letter_code
_entity_poly.pdbx_strand_id
1 'polypeptide(L)'
;MPYNKHLDLESRKIIETGLDNKSSKTSIAKTLGKDPSTICKEIKNHRIPIERSTFVTTTDCLNFKNCPHKTCVRCSNYSPSPCVHLDKAGVCNGCDLINSVKCKKQKYRYSALKAQEEYKNDLIDSRVG
;
A
#
# COMPACT_ATOMS: atom_id res chain seq x y z
N MET A 1 -16.36 -19.66 -17.08
CA MET A 1 -15.33 -18.59 -16.98
C MET A 1 -14.04 -19.22 -16.50
N PRO A 2 -12.92 -19.12 -17.22
CA PRO A 2 -11.66 -19.73 -16.78
C PRO A 2 -11.19 -19.07 -15.47
N TYR A 3 -11.01 -19.90 -14.44
CA TYR A 3 -10.46 -19.48 -13.16
C TYR A 3 -8.95 -19.29 -13.32
N ASN A 4 -8.54 -18.08 -13.71
CA ASN A 4 -7.12 -17.73 -13.67
C ASN A 4 -6.70 -17.57 -12.21
N LYS A 5 -5.78 -18.45 -11.77
CA LYS A 5 -5.21 -18.46 -10.42
C LYS A 5 -4.45 -17.16 -10.11
N HIS A 6 -4.02 -16.45 -11.15
CA HIS A 6 -3.24 -15.22 -11.09
C HIS A 6 -4.00 -14.07 -11.75
N LEU A 7 -3.81 -12.86 -11.24
CA LEU A 7 -4.23 -11.63 -11.93
C LEU A 7 -3.37 -11.44 -13.18
N ASP A 8 -4.00 -11.03 -14.27
CA ASP A 8 -3.29 -10.59 -15.48
C ASP A 8 -2.95 -9.10 -15.38
N LEU A 9 -2.16 -8.61 -16.35
CA LEU A 9 -1.72 -7.23 -16.38
C LEU A 9 -2.90 -6.25 -16.49
N GLU A 10 -3.93 -6.57 -17.28
CA GLU A 10 -5.10 -5.71 -17.46
C GLU A 10 -5.90 -5.59 -16.16
N SER A 11 -6.09 -6.69 -15.43
CA SER A 11 -6.72 -6.64 -14.10
C SER A 11 -5.90 -5.80 -13.13
N ARG A 12 -4.56 -5.89 -13.15
CA ARG A 12 -3.68 -5.07 -12.32
C ARG A 12 -3.78 -3.58 -12.67
N LYS A 13 -3.87 -3.23 -13.96
CA LYS A 13 -4.09 -1.84 -14.40
C LYS A 13 -5.41 -1.29 -13.88
N ILE A 14 -6.48 -2.08 -13.93
CA ILE A 14 -7.79 -1.71 -13.36
C ILE A 14 -7.68 -1.47 -11.85
N ILE A 15 -6.92 -2.29 -11.12
CA ILE A 15 -6.63 -2.06 -9.69
C ILE A 15 -5.90 -0.73 -9.50
N GLU A 16 -4.82 -0.48 -10.24
CA GLU A 16 -4.05 0.77 -10.15
C GLU A 16 -4.92 2.01 -10.42
N THR A 17 -5.68 2.01 -11.52
CA THR A 17 -6.60 3.11 -11.85
C THR A 17 -7.69 3.28 -10.79
N GLY A 18 -8.25 2.18 -10.27
CA GLY A 18 -9.23 2.24 -9.20
C GLY A 18 -8.66 2.87 -7.93
N LEU A 19 -7.43 2.52 -7.56
CA LEU A 19 -6.74 3.08 -6.42
C LEU A 19 -6.40 4.56 -6.61
N ASP A 20 -5.93 4.95 -7.81
CA ASP A 20 -5.66 6.34 -8.15
C ASP A 20 -6.94 7.21 -8.11
N ASN A 21 -8.08 6.63 -8.49
CA ASN A 21 -9.40 7.26 -8.41
C ASN A 21 -10.08 7.13 -7.03
N LYS A 22 -9.34 6.76 -5.97
CA LYS A 22 -9.84 6.64 -4.59
C LYS A 22 -11.00 5.63 -4.44
N SER A 23 -11.13 4.67 -5.35
CA SER A 23 -12.17 3.63 -5.30
C SER A 23 -11.91 2.64 -4.16
N SER A 24 -12.98 2.09 -3.60
CA SER A 24 -12.85 1.06 -2.56
C SER A 24 -12.41 -0.28 -3.17
N LYS A 25 -11.67 -1.08 -2.39
CA LYS A 25 -11.26 -2.43 -2.80
C LYS A 25 -12.46 -3.29 -3.21
N THR A 26 -13.59 -3.13 -2.53
CA THR A 26 -14.84 -3.82 -2.86
C THR A 26 -15.40 -3.39 -4.21
N SER A 27 -15.33 -2.11 -4.57
CA SER A 27 -15.78 -1.63 -5.88
C SER A 27 -14.88 -2.16 -6.99
N ILE A 28 -13.56 -2.11 -6.78
CA ILE A 28 -12.57 -2.65 -7.73
C ILE A 28 -12.78 -4.16 -7.93
N ALA A 29 -13.01 -4.90 -6.85
CA ALA A 29 -13.29 -6.33 -6.87
C ALA A 29 -14.56 -6.65 -7.68
N LYS A 30 -15.63 -5.87 -7.50
CA LYS A 30 -16.86 -6.00 -8.30
C LYS A 30 -16.61 -5.76 -9.79
N THR A 31 -15.86 -4.72 -10.16
CA THR A 31 -15.51 -4.44 -11.56
C THR A 31 -14.76 -5.59 -12.21
N LEU A 32 -13.88 -6.26 -11.47
CA LEU A 32 -13.08 -7.38 -11.96
C LEU A 32 -13.77 -8.75 -11.84
N GLY A 33 -14.94 -8.82 -11.21
CA GLY A 33 -15.58 -10.10 -10.87
C GLY A 33 -14.70 -10.99 -9.98
N LYS A 34 -13.90 -10.39 -9.09
CA LYS A 34 -12.98 -11.09 -8.17
C LYS A 34 -13.44 -10.91 -6.71
N ASP A 35 -12.93 -11.79 -5.84
CA ASP A 35 -13.16 -11.65 -4.41
C ASP A 35 -12.37 -10.45 -3.84
N PRO A 36 -12.95 -9.64 -2.93
CA PRO A 36 -12.25 -8.52 -2.31
C PRO A 36 -10.93 -8.92 -1.62
N SER A 37 -10.84 -10.13 -1.06
CA SER A 37 -9.60 -10.62 -0.45
C SER A 37 -8.48 -10.85 -1.48
N THR A 38 -8.82 -11.19 -2.72
CA THR A 38 -7.84 -11.27 -3.82
C THR A 38 -7.21 -9.91 -4.07
N ILE A 39 -8.02 -8.86 -4.16
CA ILE A 39 -7.53 -7.48 -4.33
C ILE A 39 -6.72 -7.03 -3.12
N CYS A 40 -7.16 -7.36 -1.90
CA CYS A 40 -6.40 -7.06 -0.68
C CYS A 40 -5.00 -7.71 -0.68
N LYS A 41 -4.91 -8.98 -1.07
CA LYS A 41 -3.64 -9.73 -1.12
C LYS A 41 -2.71 -9.17 -2.18
N GLU A 42 -3.22 -8.92 -3.38
CA GLU A 42 -2.47 -8.29 -4.48
C GLU A 42 -1.83 -6.97 -4.02
N ILE A 43 -2.64 -6.06 -3.46
CA ILE A 43 -2.14 -4.76 -2.98
C ILE A 43 -1.12 -4.94 -1.85
N LYS A 44 -1.39 -5.83 -0.89
CA LYS A 44 -0.50 -6.01 0.27
C LYS A 44 0.86 -6.58 -0.13
N ASN A 45 0.88 -7.52 -1.07
CA ASN A 45 2.10 -8.22 -1.50
C ASN A 45 2.95 -7.35 -2.43
N HIS A 46 2.33 -6.55 -3.28
CA HIS A 46 3.03 -5.77 -4.33
C HIS A 46 3.02 -4.26 -4.09
N ARG A 47 2.80 -3.81 -2.85
CA ARG A 47 2.94 -2.39 -2.50
C ARG A 47 4.41 -2.03 -2.35
N ILE A 48 4.80 -0.94 -2.99
CA ILE A 48 6.16 -0.41 -2.96
C ILE A 48 6.24 0.68 -1.89
N PRO A 49 7.17 0.58 -0.92
CA PRO A 49 7.40 1.68 0.01
C PRO A 49 7.95 2.90 -0.74
N ILE A 50 7.39 4.07 -0.46
CA ILE A 50 7.97 5.34 -0.95
C ILE A 50 9.02 5.77 0.07
N GLU A 51 10.22 6.07 -0.42
CA GLU A 51 11.30 6.57 0.42
C GLU A 51 10.89 7.87 1.13
N ARG A 52 11.18 7.93 2.43
CA ARG A 52 11.01 9.16 3.19
C ARG A 52 12.19 10.07 2.86
N SER A 53 11.93 11.37 2.73
CA SER A 53 13.02 12.36 2.74
C SER A 53 13.88 12.13 3.98
N THR A 54 15.20 12.04 3.78
CA THR A 54 16.21 11.79 4.83
C THR A 54 16.22 12.84 5.94
N PHE A 55 15.53 13.96 5.74
CA PHE A 55 15.19 14.93 6.78
C PHE A 55 14.06 14.41 7.69
N VAL A 56 14.30 13.26 8.32
CA VAL A 56 13.40 12.70 9.34
C VAL A 56 13.65 13.46 10.63
N THR A 57 12.78 14.43 10.92
CA THR A 57 12.56 14.83 12.31
C THR A 57 11.87 13.65 13.00
N THR A 58 12.43 13.18 14.12
CA THR A 58 12.06 11.96 14.86
C THR A 58 10.68 12.02 15.54
N THR A 59 9.75 12.83 15.02
CA THR A 59 8.51 13.24 15.69
C THR A 59 7.26 12.62 15.05
N ASP A 60 7.29 11.31 14.78
CA ASP A 60 6.14 10.56 14.24
C ASP A 60 5.11 10.12 15.30
N CYS A 61 5.26 10.51 16.57
CA CYS A 61 4.31 10.19 17.63
C CYS A 61 3.55 11.42 18.09
N LEU A 62 2.21 11.35 18.00
CA LEU A 62 1.27 12.35 18.55
C LEU A 62 1.57 12.67 20.03
N ASN A 63 2.09 11.70 20.79
CA ASN A 63 2.44 11.81 22.21
C ASN A 63 3.95 11.89 22.47
N PHE A 64 4.79 12.23 21.49
CA PHE A 64 6.24 12.31 21.67
C PHE A 64 6.64 13.18 22.86
N LYS A 65 5.98 14.33 23.05
CA LYS A 65 6.23 15.25 24.17
C LYS A 65 5.93 14.65 25.54
N ASN A 66 4.99 13.71 25.60
CA ASN A 66 4.55 13.04 26.83
C ASN A 66 5.20 11.65 26.98
N CYS A 67 6.13 11.29 26.10
CA CYS A 67 6.77 9.99 26.14
C CYS A 67 7.99 10.03 27.08
N PRO A 68 8.04 9.21 28.14
CA PRO A 68 9.12 9.26 29.13
C PRO A 68 10.49 8.99 28.51
N HIS A 69 10.55 8.19 27.44
CA HIS A 69 11.81 7.80 26.82
C HIS A 69 12.22 8.68 25.64
N LYS A 70 11.46 9.74 25.28
CA LYS A 70 11.69 10.59 24.09
C LYS A 70 11.97 9.78 22.80
N THR A 71 11.44 8.56 22.72
CA THR A 71 11.51 7.69 21.55
C THR A 71 10.14 7.05 21.33
N CYS A 72 9.73 6.93 20.07
CA CYS A 72 8.42 6.35 19.71
C CYS A 72 8.38 4.84 19.88
N VAL A 73 9.54 4.16 19.80
CA VAL A 73 9.64 2.69 19.74
C VAL A 73 9.19 2.02 21.04
N ARG A 74 9.28 2.72 22.18
CA ARG A 74 8.94 2.18 23.51
C ARG A 74 7.89 3.02 24.25
N CYS A 75 7.02 3.71 23.50
CA CYS A 75 5.98 4.53 24.10
C CYS A 75 4.71 3.72 24.32
N SER A 76 4.26 3.58 25.56
CA SER A 76 3.00 2.90 25.90
C SER A 76 1.77 3.57 25.26
N ASN A 77 1.88 4.86 24.90
CA ASN A 77 0.84 5.66 24.24
C ASN A 77 1.11 5.90 22.75
N TYR A 78 1.77 4.94 22.07
CA TYR A 78 1.97 5.00 20.63
C TYR A 78 0.62 4.93 19.90
N SER A 79 0.14 6.08 19.42
CA SER A 79 -0.98 6.17 18.50
C SER A 79 -0.45 6.62 17.15
N PRO A 80 -0.46 5.76 16.11
CA PRO A 80 -0.24 6.24 14.76
C PRO A 80 -1.33 7.29 14.45
N SER A 81 -0.98 8.36 13.74
CA SER A 81 -2.01 9.27 13.22
C SER A 81 -3.02 8.47 12.38
N PRO A 82 -4.31 8.81 12.31
CA PRO A 82 -5.24 8.12 11.41
C PRO A 82 -4.96 8.50 9.95
N CYS A 83 -5.16 7.59 8.99
CA CYS A 83 -5.13 7.93 7.56
C CYS A 83 -6.14 7.07 6.84
N VAL A 84 -7.29 7.67 6.55
CA VAL A 84 -8.41 7.01 5.88
C VAL A 84 -7.98 6.26 4.62
N HIS A 85 -7.03 6.80 3.84
CA HIS A 85 -6.49 6.13 2.65
C HIS A 85 -5.72 4.86 2.98
N LEU A 86 -4.79 4.92 3.93
CA LEU A 86 -4.00 3.75 4.31
C LEU A 86 -4.90 2.69 4.97
N ASP A 87 -5.83 3.13 5.81
CA ASP A 87 -6.75 2.25 6.54
C ASP A 87 -7.73 1.55 5.57
N LYS A 88 -8.23 2.27 4.54
CA LYS A 88 -9.20 1.72 3.57
C LYS A 88 -8.58 1.05 2.36
N ALA A 89 -7.43 1.48 1.86
CA ALA A 89 -6.82 0.97 0.63
C ALA A 89 -5.53 0.18 0.90
N GLY A 90 -4.77 0.51 1.95
CA GLY A 90 -3.47 -0.08 2.24
C GLY A 90 -2.30 0.55 1.48
N VAL A 91 -2.59 1.53 0.62
CA VAL A 91 -1.64 2.31 -0.19
C VAL A 91 -2.10 3.76 -0.31
N CYS A 92 -1.23 4.62 -0.85
CA CYS A 92 -1.40 6.07 -0.96
C CYS A 92 -1.74 6.54 -2.38
N ASN A 93 -1.98 5.64 -3.34
CA ASN A 93 -2.52 5.98 -4.66
C ASN A 93 -3.74 6.90 -4.51
N GLY A 94 -3.79 7.95 -5.33
CA GLY A 94 -4.82 8.99 -5.26
C GLY A 94 -4.81 9.87 -4.00
N CYS A 95 -3.90 9.70 -3.04
CA CYS A 95 -3.88 10.53 -1.83
C CYS A 95 -3.29 11.91 -2.11
N ASP A 96 -4.04 12.97 -1.79
CA ASP A 96 -3.62 14.37 -2.03
C ASP A 96 -2.38 14.76 -1.19
N LEU A 97 -2.13 14.03 -0.09
CA LEU A 97 -0.98 14.24 0.80
C LEU A 97 0.21 13.32 0.48
N ILE A 98 0.18 12.52 -0.59
CA ILE A 98 1.25 11.57 -0.92
C ILE A 98 2.61 12.26 -1.07
N ASN A 99 2.65 13.44 -1.71
CA ASN A 99 3.89 14.23 -1.86
C ASN A 99 4.03 15.31 -0.78
N SER A 100 3.09 15.40 0.16
CA SER A 100 3.12 16.42 1.19
C SER A 100 4.07 16.05 2.32
N VAL A 101 4.86 17.04 2.75
CA VAL A 101 5.67 17.00 3.99
C VAL A 101 4.82 16.93 5.26
N LYS A 102 3.53 17.25 5.18
CA LYS A 102 2.56 17.16 6.28
C LYS A 102 2.19 15.70 6.59
N CYS A 103 2.23 14.82 5.58
CA CYS A 103 2.01 13.39 5.78
C CYS A 103 3.29 12.73 6.28
N LYS A 104 3.35 12.48 7.58
CA LYS A 104 4.48 11.86 8.27
C LYS A 104 4.48 10.32 8.24
N LYS A 105 3.35 9.72 7.85
CA LYS A 105 3.21 8.26 7.75
C LYS A 105 4.18 7.65 6.75
N GLN A 106 4.52 6.38 6.94
CA GLN A 106 5.13 5.57 5.89
C GLN A 106 4.13 5.47 4.73
N LYS A 107 4.60 5.82 3.55
CA LYS A 107 3.78 5.87 2.33
C LYS A 107 4.08 4.62 1.51
N TYR A 108 3.05 4.14 0.83
CA TYR A 108 3.13 2.99 -0.06
C TYR A 108 2.43 3.32 -1.37
N ARG A 109 2.95 2.87 -2.50
CA ARG A 109 2.32 2.97 -3.81
C ARG A 109 2.14 1.58 -4.40
N TYR A 110 1.02 1.34 -5.06
CA TYR A 110 0.83 0.19 -5.94
C TYR A 110 1.11 0.61 -7.39
N SER A 111 1.77 -0.26 -8.15
CA SER A 111 1.99 -0.11 -9.58
C SER A 111 1.74 -1.44 -10.28
N ALA A 112 0.85 -1.44 -11.27
CA ALA A 112 0.46 -2.66 -11.99
C ALA A 112 1.65 -3.29 -12.74
N LEU A 113 2.49 -2.44 -13.33
CA LEU A 113 3.67 -2.89 -14.07
C LEU A 113 4.69 -3.56 -13.16
N LYS A 114 5.00 -2.97 -12.00
CA LYS A 114 5.93 -3.58 -11.04
C LYS A 114 5.40 -4.89 -10.48
N ALA A 115 4.12 -4.94 -10.10
CA ALA A 115 3.49 -6.18 -9.63
C ALA A 115 3.53 -7.30 -10.69
N GLN A 116 3.35 -6.94 -11.97
CA GLN A 116 3.43 -7.88 -13.08
C GLN A 116 4.87 -8.36 -13.35
N GLU A 117 5.86 -7.47 -13.20
CA GLU A 117 7.28 -7.77 -13.34
C GLU A 117 7.75 -8.70 -12.23
N GLU A 118 7.42 -8.41 -10.96
CA GLU A 118 7.70 -9.29 -9.81
C GLU A 118 7.14 -10.69 -10.04
N TYR A 119 5.87 -10.80 -10.45
CA TYR A 119 5.26 -12.10 -10.77
C TYR A 119 6.01 -12.86 -11.87
N LYS A 120 6.51 -12.17 -12.91
CA LYS A 120 7.28 -12.81 -13.98
C LYS A 120 8.64 -13.29 -13.46
N ASN A 121 9.29 -12.51 -12.61
CA ASN A 121 10.58 -12.84 -12.02
C ASN A 121 10.47 -14.07 -11.11
N ASP A 122 9.48 -14.10 -10.21
CA ASP A 122 9.22 -15.24 -9.32
C ASP A 122 8.97 -16.55 -10.11
N LEU A 123 8.31 -16.45 -11.26
CA LEU A 123 7.97 -17.58 -12.12
C LEU A 123 9.19 -18.12 -12.91
N ILE A 124 10.16 -17.25 -13.21
CA ILE A 124 11.44 -17.65 -13.81
C ILE A 124 12.30 -18.35 -12.76
N ASP A 125 12.42 -17.77 -11.55
CA ASP A 125 13.22 -18.33 -10.45
C ASP A 125 12.72 -19.74 -10.06
N SER A 126 11.41 -19.93 -10.03
CA SER A 126 10.77 -21.23 -9.75
C SER A 126 11.05 -22.33 -10.79
N ARG A 127 11.55 -21.99 -11.98
CA ARG A 127 11.80 -22.95 -13.10
C ARG A 127 13.26 -23.32 -13.27
N VAL A 128 14.15 -22.61 -12.58
CA VAL A 128 15.61 -22.82 -12.64
C VAL A 128 16.13 -23.56 -11.39
N GLY A 129 15.24 -23.81 -10.42
CA GLY A 129 15.50 -24.63 -9.22
C GLY A 129 15.34 -26.13 -9.43
#